data_AF-A0A3N5RX71-F1
#
_entry.id   AF-A0A3N5RX71-F1
#
_cell.length_a   1.000
_cell.length_b   1.000
_cell.length_c   1.000
_cell.angle_alpha   90.00
_cell.angle_beta   90.00
_cell.angle_gamma   90.00
#
_symmetry.space_group_name_H-M   'P 1'
#
loop_
_entity.id
_entity.type
_entity.pdbx_description
1 polymer ?
#
loop_
_entity_poly.entity_id
_entity_poly.type
_entity_poly.pdbx_seq_one_letter_code
_entity_poly.pdbx_strand_id
1 'polypeptide(L)'
;MANWHEVIAHVAHDVEIHYDRLKTRLQNRIGRYNGLMILPYRGYGSIDRLYLKGRVLEDKGITTPEDDDSIWDNLLNMYKRFESDEIPYSKVLVRFQSVEQIVTANEEGFFEVLIEPPSPVTEDKMWWEVDLELLEPRSDVPVTATGTVLVSGPQAQYGVISDIDDTVLQTGAENLLLMARTVFLGNARTRLPFKGVAALYRAFYEGISGE
;
A
#
# COMPACT_ATOMS: atom_id res chain seq x y z
N MET A 1 35.28 -22.73 0.88
CA MET A 1 34.53 -22.41 2.11
C MET A 1 33.07 -22.38 1.72
N ALA A 2 32.25 -23.22 2.35
CA ALA A 2 30.93 -23.58 1.85
C ALA A 2 29.93 -22.40 1.93
N ASN A 3 29.03 -22.35 0.94
CA ASN A 3 27.98 -21.35 0.73
C ASN A 3 26.82 -21.51 1.73
N TRP A 4 27.13 -21.44 3.03
CA TRP A 4 26.14 -21.60 4.09
C TRP A 4 25.03 -20.53 4.05
N HIS A 5 25.33 -19.33 3.51
CA HIS A 5 24.35 -18.24 3.37
C HIS A 5 23.26 -18.54 2.33
N GLU A 6 23.59 -19.19 1.21
CA GLU A 6 22.60 -19.58 0.18
C GLU A 6 21.69 -20.71 0.68
N VAL A 7 22.24 -21.65 1.44
CA VAL A 7 21.49 -22.77 2.01
C VAL A 7 20.52 -22.30 3.10
N ILE A 8 20.94 -21.38 3.97
CA ILE A 8 20.06 -20.82 5.01
C ILE A 8 18.95 -19.97 4.39
N ALA A 9 19.23 -19.18 3.35
CA ALA A 9 18.22 -18.37 2.67
C ALA A 9 17.18 -19.24 1.94
N HIS A 10 17.61 -20.31 1.26
CA HIS A 10 16.67 -21.25 0.61
C HIS A 10 15.85 -22.05 1.63
N VAL A 11 16.46 -22.53 2.72
CA VAL A 11 15.74 -23.26 3.77
C VAL A 11 14.77 -22.35 4.52
N ALA A 12 15.12 -21.09 4.77
CA ALA A 12 14.22 -20.12 5.38
C ALA A 12 13.00 -19.86 4.47
N HIS A 13 13.24 -19.58 3.19
CA HIS A 13 12.18 -19.33 2.20
C HIS A 13 11.26 -20.55 1.99
N ASP A 14 11.84 -21.76 1.95
CA ASP A 14 11.05 -22.99 1.79
C ASP A 14 10.21 -23.32 3.03
N VAL A 15 10.74 -23.05 4.23
CA VAL A 15 10.03 -23.22 5.50
C VAL A 15 8.92 -22.18 5.66
N GLU A 16 9.16 -20.94 5.22
CA GLU A 16 8.21 -19.82 5.21
C GLU A 16 7.03 -20.11 4.26
N ILE A 17 7.29 -20.50 3.01
CA ILE A 17 6.24 -20.90 2.06
C ILE A 17 5.42 -22.08 2.59
N HIS A 18 6.05 -23.04 3.27
CA HIS A 18 5.35 -24.18 3.85
C HIS A 18 4.54 -23.80 5.10
N TYR A 19 5.06 -22.90 5.93
CA TYR A 19 4.38 -22.38 7.09
C TYR A 19 3.17 -21.54 6.70
N ASP A 20 3.31 -20.63 5.72
CA ASP A 20 2.22 -19.81 5.21
C ASP A 20 1.14 -20.67 4.58
N ARG A 21 1.50 -21.62 3.71
CA ARG A 21 0.51 -22.56 3.16
C ARG A 21 -0.20 -23.37 4.24
N LEU A 22 0.50 -23.76 5.32
CA LEU A 22 -0.09 -24.51 6.42
C LEU A 22 -1.00 -23.61 7.28
N LYS A 23 -0.55 -22.39 7.59
CA LYS A 23 -1.27 -21.36 8.36
C LYS A 23 -2.50 -20.90 7.60
N THR A 24 -2.40 -20.52 6.32
CA THR A 24 -3.52 -20.18 5.44
C THR A 24 -4.50 -21.34 5.32
N ARG A 25 -4.04 -22.61 5.24
CA ARG A 25 -4.94 -23.78 5.24
C ARG A 25 -5.66 -23.99 6.57
N LEU A 26 -4.98 -23.73 7.70
CA LEU A 26 -5.56 -23.80 9.04
C LEU A 26 -6.54 -22.66 9.29
N GLN A 27 -6.18 -21.41 8.98
CA GLN A 27 -7.04 -20.23 9.09
C GLN A 27 -8.27 -20.36 8.18
N ASN A 28 -8.12 -20.84 6.94
CA ASN A 28 -9.25 -21.17 6.06
C ASN A 28 -10.17 -22.27 6.62
N ARG A 29 -9.64 -23.22 7.40
CA ARG A 29 -10.43 -24.29 8.06
C ARG A 29 -11.12 -23.83 9.34
N ILE A 30 -10.58 -22.83 10.02
CA ILE A 30 -11.04 -22.35 11.33
C ILE A 30 -11.88 -21.07 11.20
N GLY A 31 -11.83 -20.39 10.05
CA GLY A 31 -12.67 -19.23 9.74
C GLY A 31 -12.35 -17.98 10.56
N ARG A 32 -11.11 -17.84 11.06
CA ARG A 32 -10.69 -16.70 11.87
C ARG A 32 -9.54 -15.96 11.19
N TYR A 33 -9.89 -14.99 10.36
CA TYR A 33 -9.02 -13.85 10.07
C TYR A 33 -9.22 -12.83 11.20
N ASN A 34 -8.17 -12.53 11.95
CA ASN A 34 -8.22 -11.54 13.01
C ASN A 34 -8.07 -10.16 12.39
N GLY A 35 -9.20 -9.47 12.20
CA GLY A 35 -9.25 -8.13 11.60
C GLY A 35 -8.98 -8.19 10.11
N LEU A 36 -9.93 -7.75 9.29
CA LEU A 36 -9.73 -7.61 7.84
C LEU A 36 -9.76 -6.12 7.52
N MET A 37 -8.88 -5.68 6.64
CA MET A 37 -8.84 -4.28 6.21
C MET A 37 -8.65 -4.16 4.70
N ILE A 38 -9.25 -3.11 4.15
CA ILE A 38 -9.01 -2.66 2.78
C ILE A 38 -8.03 -1.49 2.87
N LEU A 39 -6.89 -1.60 2.21
CA LEU A 39 -5.90 -0.54 2.05
C LEU A 39 -6.00 0.05 0.63
N PRO A 40 -6.79 1.12 0.42
CA PRO A 40 -6.81 1.80 -0.86
C PRO A 40 -5.55 2.62 -1.06
N TYR A 41 -4.98 2.58 -2.26
CA TYR A 41 -3.96 3.51 -2.69
C TYR A 41 -4.58 4.76 -3.30
N ARG A 42 -3.76 5.80 -3.49
CA ARG A 42 -4.20 6.98 -4.24
C ARG A 42 -4.38 6.61 -5.71
N GLY A 43 -5.61 6.74 -6.18
CA GLY A 43 -5.98 6.58 -7.58
C GLY A 43 -5.78 7.87 -8.37
N TYR A 44 -5.99 7.78 -9.67
CA TYR A 44 -5.97 8.91 -10.60
C TYR A 44 -6.98 8.70 -11.73
N GLY A 45 -7.35 9.77 -12.43
CA GLY A 45 -8.33 9.67 -13.51
C GLY A 45 -8.55 10.96 -14.29
N SER A 46 -9.43 10.86 -15.28
CA SER A 46 -10.04 11.95 -16.03
C SER A 46 -11.49 12.14 -15.57
N ILE A 47 -12.17 13.13 -16.15
CA ILE A 47 -13.56 13.45 -15.81
C ILE A 47 -14.54 12.29 -16.08
N ASP A 48 -14.18 11.38 -16.99
CA ASP A 48 -15.00 10.27 -17.49
C ASP A 48 -14.47 8.88 -17.12
N ARG A 49 -13.29 8.78 -16.51
CA ARG A 49 -12.65 7.50 -16.15
C ARG A 49 -11.78 7.65 -14.90
N LEU A 50 -12.07 6.85 -13.89
CA LEU A 50 -11.32 6.81 -12.64
C LEU A 50 -10.61 5.46 -12.49
N TYR A 51 -9.33 5.49 -12.16
CA TYR A 51 -8.56 4.31 -11.82
C TYR A 51 -8.23 4.31 -10.33
N LEU A 52 -8.53 3.20 -9.67
CA LEU A 52 -8.19 2.98 -8.26
C LEU A 52 -7.58 1.59 -8.10
N LYS A 53 -6.51 1.54 -7.32
CA LYS A 53 -5.86 0.30 -6.87
C LYS A 53 -5.94 0.23 -5.36
N GLY A 54 -6.09 -0.97 -4.84
CA GLY A 54 -6.00 -1.22 -3.41
C GLY A 54 -5.56 -2.63 -3.11
N ARG A 55 -5.48 -2.94 -1.82
CA ARG A 55 -5.07 -4.25 -1.32
C ARG A 55 -5.94 -4.67 -0.15
N VAL A 56 -6.26 -5.96 -0.03
CA VAL A 56 -6.97 -6.52 1.12
C VAL A 56 -6.00 -7.34 1.95
N LEU A 57 -5.95 -7.03 3.25
CA LEU A 57 -4.98 -7.56 4.21
C LEU A 57 -5.66 -7.95 5.53
N GLU A 58 -5.02 -8.83 6.30
CA GLU A 58 -5.34 -9.06 7.72
C GLU A 58 -4.74 -7.92 8.58
N ASP A 59 -5.57 -7.29 9.41
CA ASP A 59 -5.16 -6.27 10.38
C ASP A 59 -4.50 -6.93 11.58
N LYS A 60 -3.16 -7.02 11.53
CA LYS A 60 -2.35 -7.61 12.60
C LYS A 60 -2.31 -6.79 13.90
N GLY A 61 -2.97 -5.64 13.98
CA GLY A 61 -2.98 -4.81 15.20
C GLY A 61 -1.57 -4.37 15.63
N ILE A 62 -0.75 -3.96 14.67
CA ILE A 62 0.67 -3.62 14.89
C ILE A 62 0.75 -2.48 15.91
N THR A 63 1.24 -2.79 17.11
CA THR A 63 1.53 -1.81 18.15
C THR A 63 2.79 -0.99 17.81
N THR A 64 2.80 0.25 18.29
CA THR A 64 3.96 1.15 18.23
C THR A 64 5.07 0.56 19.09
N PRO A 65 6.36 0.60 18.70
CA PRO A 65 7.42 0.04 19.52
C PRO A 65 7.49 0.76 20.87
N GLU A 66 7.65 0.01 21.95
CA GLU A 66 7.96 0.56 23.27
C GLU A 66 9.49 0.73 23.40
N ASP A 67 9.94 1.69 24.21
CA ASP A 67 11.35 2.09 24.30
C ASP A 67 12.29 0.99 24.89
N ASP A 68 11.78 -0.19 25.28
CA ASP A 68 12.53 -1.28 25.90
C ASP A 68 12.76 -2.53 25.02
N ASP A 69 12.33 -2.52 23.75
CA ASP A 69 12.43 -3.68 22.85
C ASP A 69 13.90 -4.06 22.53
N SER A 70 14.22 -5.35 22.61
CA SER A 70 15.54 -5.86 22.23
C SER A 70 15.79 -5.71 20.72
N ILE A 71 17.04 -5.79 20.27
CA ILE A 71 17.40 -5.73 18.83
C ILE A 71 16.69 -6.84 18.04
N TRP A 72 16.47 -8.01 18.67
CA TRP A 72 15.78 -9.14 18.04
C TRP A 72 14.26 -8.92 17.99
N ASP A 73 13.67 -8.31 19.01
CA ASP A 73 12.24 -7.97 19.01
C ASP A 73 11.96 -6.87 17.98
N ASN A 74 12.84 -5.88 17.88
CA ASN A 74 12.79 -4.87 16.82
C ASN A 74 12.92 -5.47 15.41
N LEU A 75 13.83 -6.43 15.20
CA LEU A 75 13.96 -7.12 13.92
C LEU A 75 12.73 -7.97 13.59
N LEU A 76 12.18 -8.69 14.56
CA LEU A 76 10.97 -9.48 14.38
C LEU A 76 9.74 -8.60 14.13
N ASN A 77 9.61 -7.49 14.86
CA ASN A 77 8.54 -6.51 14.67
C ASN A 77 8.67 -5.79 13.32
N MET A 78 9.90 -5.52 12.88
CA MET A 78 10.17 -4.99 11.55
C MET A 78 9.79 -6.00 10.46
N TYR A 79 10.20 -7.26 10.59
CA TYR A 79 9.80 -8.32 9.67
C TYR A 79 8.28 -8.47 9.61
N LYS A 80 7.58 -8.51 10.77
CA LYS A 80 6.11 -8.52 10.84
C LYS A 80 5.43 -7.29 10.23
N ARG A 81 6.12 -6.14 10.17
CA ARG A 81 5.64 -4.92 9.46
C ARG A 81 5.78 -5.03 7.95
N PHE A 82 6.76 -5.78 7.47
CA PHE A 82 6.97 -6.04 6.04
C PHE A 82 6.11 -7.21 5.54
N GLU A 83 5.92 -8.23 6.37
CA GLU A 83 5.08 -9.39 6.11
C GLU A 83 3.60 -9.02 6.30
N SER A 84 2.96 -8.57 5.22
CA SER A 84 1.52 -8.35 5.18
C SER A 84 0.83 -9.70 5.02
N ASP A 85 -0.12 -10.06 5.89
CA ASP A 85 -0.93 -11.26 5.67
C ASP A 85 -2.00 -10.92 4.62
N GLU A 86 -1.73 -11.33 3.38
CA GLU A 86 -2.55 -10.99 2.22
C GLU A 86 -3.80 -11.86 2.14
N ILE A 87 -4.91 -11.27 1.68
CA ILE A 87 -6.18 -11.98 1.51
C ILE A 87 -6.43 -12.23 0.02
N PRO A 88 -6.02 -13.39 -0.52
CA PRO A 88 -6.13 -13.67 -1.93
C PRO A 88 -7.58 -13.79 -2.39
N TYR A 89 -7.85 -13.39 -3.64
CA TYR A 89 -9.15 -13.58 -4.30
C TYR A 89 -10.35 -12.97 -3.56
N SER A 90 -10.10 -11.99 -2.69
CA SER A 90 -11.14 -11.25 -1.99
C SER A 90 -12.03 -10.50 -2.98
N LYS A 91 -13.34 -10.45 -2.72
CA LYS A 91 -14.28 -9.66 -3.51
C LYS A 91 -14.54 -8.32 -2.82
N VAL A 92 -14.29 -7.24 -3.54
CA VAL A 92 -14.48 -5.87 -3.05
C VAL A 92 -15.57 -5.22 -3.89
N LEU A 93 -16.59 -4.69 -3.22
CA LEU A 93 -17.59 -3.82 -3.82
C LEU A 93 -17.07 -2.40 -3.82
N VAL A 94 -17.03 -1.81 -5.01
CA VAL A 94 -16.61 -0.44 -5.29
C VAL A 94 -17.84 0.37 -5.62
N ARG A 95 -18.06 1.47 -4.91
CA ARG A 95 -19.15 2.40 -5.18
C ARG A 95 -18.63 3.79 -5.47
N PHE A 96 -19.15 4.38 -6.55
CA PHE A 96 -18.87 5.76 -6.92
C PHE A 96 -20.08 6.35 -7.63
N GLN A 97 -20.64 7.44 -7.09
CA GLN A 97 -21.94 7.97 -7.53
C GLN A 97 -23.01 6.85 -7.52
N SER A 98 -23.66 6.56 -8.66
CA SER A 98 -24.60 5.45 -8.82
C SER A 98 -23.97 4.19 -9.43
N VAL A 99 -22.66 4.15 -9.59
CA VAL A 99 -21.94 2.97 -10.09
C VAL A 99 -21.60 2.05 -8.94
N GLU A 100 -21.94 0.78 -9.09
CA GLU A 100 -21.49 -0.30 -8.23
C GLU A 100 -20.76 -1.36 -9.08
N GLN A 101 -19.54 -1.71 -8.70
CA GLN A 101 -18.76 -2.75 -9.37
C GLN A 101 -18.16 -3.69 -8.32
N ILE A 102 -18.19 -5.00 -8.58
CA ILE A 102 -17.48 -5.97 -7.75
C ILE A 102 -16.20 -6.37 -8.47
N VAL A 103 -15.06 -6.16 -7.81
CA VAL A 103 -13.75 -6.58 -8.29
C VAL A 103 -13.20 -7.71 -7.42
N THR A 104 -12.39 -8.57 -8.03
CA THR A 104 -11.75 -9.70 -7.34
C THR A 104 -10.26 -9.42 -7.26
N ALA A 105 -9.69 -9.54 -6.06
CA ALA A 105 -8.27 -9.39 -5.85
C ALA A 105 -7.48 -10.56 -6.48
N ASN A 106 -6.19 -10.34 -6.74
CA ASN A 106 -5.28 -11.39 -7.16
C ASN A 106 -4.83 -12.27 -5.97
N GLU A 107 -3.86 -13.15 -6.21
CA GLU A 107 -3.23 -14.00 -5.18
C GLU A 107 -2.49 -13.24 -4.09
N GLU A 108 -2.17 -11.97 -4.32
CA GLU A 108 -1.47 -11.10 -3.37
C GLU A 108 -2.40 -10.10 -2.67
N GLY A 109 -3.72 -10.29 -2.82
CA GLY A 109 -4.75 -9.41 -2.24
C GLY A 109 -4.90 -8.07 -2.95
N PHE A 110 -4.21 -7.81 -4.07
CA PHE A 110 -4.37 -6.57 -4.83
C PHE A 110 -5.60 -6.60 -5.72
N PHE A 111 -6.33 -5.50 -5.78
CA PHE A 111 -7.41 -5.28 -6.73
C PHE A 111 -7.21 -3.96 -7.47
N GLU A 112 -7.72 -3.90 -8.69
CA GLU A 112 -7.73 -2.72 -9.53
C GLU A 112 -9.13 -2.54 -10.11
N VAL A 113 -9.58 -1.28 -10.23
CA VAL A 113 -10.88 -0.95 -10.77
C VAL A 113 -10.78 0.26 -11.69
N LEU A 114 -11.46 0.16 -12.84
CA LEU A 114 -11.70 1.28 -13.76
C LEU A 114 -13.19 1.63 -13.69
N ILE A 115 -13.49 2.83 -13.21
CA ILE A 115 -14.86 3.33 -13.02
C ILE A 115 -15.15 4.34 -14.11
N GLU A 116 -16.19 4.09 -14.90
CA GLU A 116 -16.75 5.07 -15.84
C GLU A 116 -18.01 5.68 -15.21
N PRO A 117 -17.94 6.87 -14.59
CA PRO A 117 -19.11 7.47 -13.97
C PRO A 117 -20.18 7.83 -15.01
N PRO A 118 -21.47 7.71 -14.67
CA PRO A 118 -22.58 7.99 -15.58
C PRO A 118 -22.70 9.48 -15.91
N SER A 119 -22.13 10.34 -15.08
CA SER A 119 -21.98 11.77 -15.33
C SER A 119 -20.55 12.18 -15.02
N PRO A 120 -19.90 12.98 -15.89
CA PRO A 120 -18.54 13.42 -15.65
C PRO A 120 -18.41 14.09 -14.29
N VAL A 121 -17.31 13.79 -13.60
CA VAL A 121 -17.01 14.47 -12.33
C VAL A 121 -16.72 15.95 -12.58
N THR A 122 -17.06 16.80 -11.60
CA THR A 122 -16.93 18.26 -11.73
C THR A 122 -15.50 18.72 -11.53
N GLU A 123 -15.12 19.78 -12.22
CA GLU A 123 -13.74 20.29 -12.27
C GLU A 123 -13.34 21.11 -11.03
N ASP A 124 -14.31 21.52 -10.22
CA ASP A 124 -14.12 22.28 -8.99
C ASP A 124 -13.59 21.43 -7.83
N LYS A 125 -13.61 20.10 -7.98
CA LYS A 125 -13.08 19.15 -7.00
C LYS A 125 -11.98 18.29 -7.62
N MET A 126 -10.77 18.42 -7.07
CA MET A 126 -9.60 17.67 -7.54
C MET A 126 -9.54 16.23 -6.99
N TRP A 127 -10.00 16.02 -5.75
CA TRP A 127 -9.99 14.70 -5.10
C TRP A 127 -11.38 14.13 -4.95
N TRP A 128 -11.57 12.91 -5.45
CA TRP A 128 -12.84 12.19 -5.42
C TRP A 128 -12.74 10.99 -4.51
N GLU A 129 -13.76 10.77 -3.69
CA GLU A 129 -13.84 9.64 -2.77
C GLU A 129 -14.57 8.48 -3.45
N VAL A 130 -14.05 7.27 -3.25
CA VAL A 130 -14.62 6.01 -3.75
C VAL A 130 -14.84 5.11 -2.55
N ASP A 131 -16.07 4.68 -2.34
CA ASP A 131 -16.42 3.81 -1.22
C ASP A 131 -16.10 2.36 -1.57
N LEU A 132 -15.50 1.65 -0.61
CA LEU A 132 -15.07 0.26 -0.74
C LEU A 132 -15.67 -0.56 0.39
N GLU A 133 -16.17 -1.74 0.06
CA GLU A 133 -16.71 -2.70 1.01
C GLU A 133 -16.22 -4.11 0.68
N LEU A 134 -15.75 -4.84 1.69
CA LEU A 134 -15.30 -6.22 1.53
C LEU A 134 -16.52 -7.15 1.58
N LEU A 135 -16.78 -7.88 0.49
CA LEU A 135 -17.86 -8.86 0.41
C LEU A 135 -17.38 -10.27 0.78
N GLU A 136 -16.17 -10.63 0.34
CA GLU A 136 -15.55 -11.92 0.59
C GLU A 136 -14.06 -11.76 0.88
N PRO A 137 -13.48 -12.47 1.88
CA PRO A 137 -14.17 -13.34 2.83
C PRO A 137 -15.11 -12.55 3.75
N ARG A 138 -16.17 -13.20 4.23
CA ARG A 138 -17.11 -12.56 5.16
C ARG A 138 -16.43 -12.32 6.50
N SER A 139 -16.60 -11.11 7.02
CA SER A 139 -16.24 -10.70 8.37
C SER A 139 -17.49 -10.62 9.24
N ASP A 140 -17.35 -10.83 10.55
CA ASP A 140 -18.43 -10.61 11.52
C ASP A 140 -18.83 -9.13 11.61
N VAL A 141 -17.90 -8.23 11.28
CA VAL A 141 -18.11 -6.77 11.24
C VAL A 141 -17.90 -6.28 9.79
N PRO A 142 -18.74 -5.38 9.26
CA PRO A 142 -18.52 -4.79 7.94
C PRO A 142 -17.12 -4.17 7.83
N VAL A 143 -16.40 -4.52 6.77
CA VAL A 143 -15.07 -3.96 6.49
C VAL A 143 -15.22 -3.00 5.33
N THR A 144 -15.04 -1.71 5.62
CA THR A 144 -15.17 -0.63 4.65
C THR A 144 -13.92 0.25 4.65
N ALA A 145 -13.66 0.90 3.53
CA ALA A 145 -12.63 1.90 3.39
C ALA A 145 -13.03 2.94 2.34
N THR A 146 -12.38 4.10 2.38
CA THR A 146 -12.57 5.16 1.38
C THR A 146 -11.28 5.34 0.60
N GLY A 147 -11.31 5.03 -0.69
CA GLY A 147 -10.25 5.35 -1.63
C GLY A 147 -10.36 6.81 -2.09
N THR A 148 -9.24 7.37 -2.54
CA THR A 148 -9.21 8.73 -3.09
C THR A 148 -8.59 8.72 -4.48
N VAL A 149 -9.25 9.37 -5.44
CA VAL A 149 -8.82 9.47 -6.84
C VAL A 149 -8.56 10.93 -7.17
N LEU A 150 -7.36 11.20 -7.69
CA LEU A 150 -7.00 12.51 -8.22
C LEU A 150 -7.55 12.66 -9.64
N VAL A 151 -8.43 13.63 -9.87
CA VAL A 151 -8.88 14.01 -11.21
C VAL A 151 -8.29 15.36 -11.54
N SER A 152 -7.48 15.39 -12.60
CA SER A 152 -6.87 16.64 -13.07
C SER A 152 -7.94 17.49 -13.77
N GLY A 153 -7.96 18.80 -13.46
CA GLY A 153 -8.84 19.74 -14.17
C GLY A 153 -8.45 19.86 -15.65
N PRO A 154 -9.33 20.39 -16.51
CA PRO A 154 -9.09 20.48 -17.96
C PRO A 154 -7.93 21.41 -18.33
N GLN A 155 -7.53 22.29 -17.40
CA GLN A 155 -6.39 23.19 -17.56
C GLN A 155 -5.04 22.53 -17.29
N ALA A 156 -5.02 21.28 -16.78
CA ALA A 156 -3.78 20.57 -16.54
C ALA A 156 -3.07 20.27 -17.87
N GLN A 157 -1.90 20.88 -18.08
CA GLN A 157 -1.16 20.78 -19.35
C GLN A 157 -0.11 19.65 -19.35
N TYR A 158 0.36 19.26 -18.17
CA TYR A 158 1.40 18.24 -18.01
C TYR A 158 1.23 17.50 -16.68
N GLY A 159 1.74 16.28 -16.61
CA GLY A 159 1.86 15.50 -15.38
C GLY A 159 3.32 15.36 -14.96
N VAL A 160 3.59 15.34 -13.66
CA VAL A 160 4.92 15.10 -13.11
C VAL A 160 4.94 13.74 -12.42
N ILE A 161 5.77 12.83 -12.91
CA ILE A 161 6.01 11.52 -12.31
C ILE A 161 7.38 11.58 -11.61
N SER A 162 7.40 11.20 -10.33
CA SER A 162 8.60 11.15 -9.51
C SER A 162 8.63 9.84 -8.75
N ASP A 163 9.80 9.22 -8.71
CA ASP A 163 10.08 8.20 -7.72
C ASP A 163 10.18 8.83 -6.32
N ILE A 164 10.05 8.03 -5.26
CA ILE A 164 10.24 8.50 -3.87
C ILE A 164 11.68 8.28 -3.44
N ASP A 165 12.16 7.05 -3.59
CA ASP A 165 13.49 6.65 -3.15
C ASP A 165 14.55 7.27 -4.06
N ASP A 166 15.61 7.78 -3.46
CA ASP A 166 16.73 8.49 -4.10
C ASP A 166 16.33 9.70 -4.99
N THR A 167 15.06 10.12 -4.99
CA THR A 167 14.56 11.33 -5.68
C THR A 167 14.03 12.37 -4.69
N VAL A 168 13.21 11.94 -3.73
CA VAL A 168 12.69 12.81 -2.67
C VAL A 168 13.46 12.59 -1.39
N LEU A 169 13.71 11.32 -1.05
CA LEU A 169 14.41 10.91 0.16
C LEU A 169 15.85 10.54 -0.18
N GLN A 170 16.79 10.99 0.66
CA GLN A 170 18.17 10.51 0.58
C GLN A 170 18.25 9.13 1.23
N THR A 171 18.10 8.08 0.43
CA THR A 171 18.11 6.67 0.90
C THR A 171 19.47 6.01 0.76
N GLY A 172 20.31 6.44 -0.19
CA GLY A 172 21.70 5.99 -0.31
C GLY A 172 21.81 4.52 -0.71
N ALA A 173 21.00 4.08 -1.69
CA ALA A 173 20.87 2.68 -2.11
C ALA A 173 22.11 2.08 -2.81
N GLU A 174 23.26 2.75 -2.74
CA GLU A 174 24.50 2.29 -3.37
C GLU A 174 25.29 1.29 -2.51
N ASN A 175 24.86 1.04 -1.26
CA ASN A 175 25.58 0.14 -0.34
C ASN A 175 24.60 -0.61 0.58
N LEU A 176 24.45 -1.93 0.33
CA LEU A 176 23.55 -2.83 1.05
C LEU A 176 23.72 -2.75 2.58
N LEU A 177 24.93 -2.49 3.06
CA LEU A 177 25.26 -2.37 4.49
C LEU A 177 24.71 -1.07 5.11
N LEU A 178 24.71 0.03 4.35
CA LEU A 178 24.11 1.31 4.76
C LEU A 178 22.58 1.26 4.73
N MET A 179 22.01 0.57 3.75
CA MET A 179 20.58 0.30 3.68
C MET A 179 20.12 -0.50 4.90
N ALA A 180 20.80 -1.63 5.19
CA ALA A 180 20.53 -2.42 6.39
C ALA A 180 20.67 -1.54 7.64
N ARG A 181 21.80 -0.85 7.83
CA ARG A 181 21.96 0.02 9.01
C ARG A 181 20.84 1.07 9.16
N THR A 182 20.36 1.65 8.06
CA THR A 182 19.28 2.65 8.05
C THR A 182 17.91 2.03 8.31
N VAL A 183 17.67 0.82 7.84
CA VAL A 183 16.44 0.06 8.10
C VAL A 183 16.40 -0.46 9.55
N PHE A 184 17.54 -0.93 10.07
CA PHE A 184 17.68 -1.52 11.39
C PHE A 184 17.84 -0.50 12.54
N LEU A 185 18.33 0.72 12.27
CA LEU A 185 18.57 1.76 13.30
C LEU A 185 17.88 3.11 13.01
N GLY A 186 17.27 3.27 11.83
CA GLY A 186 16.72 4.56 11.39
C GLY A 186 15.24 4.69 11.72
N ASN A 187 14.96 5.51 12.73
CA ASN A 187 13.64 6.12 12.94
C ASN A 187 13.22 6.84 11.64
N ALA A 188 11.94 6.77 11.22
CA ALA A 188 11.42 7.43 10.02
C ALA A 188 11.75 8.94 9.92
N ARG A 189 12.15 9.55 11.03
CA ARG A 189 12.62 10.95 11.15
C ARG A 189 14.04 11.23 10.63
N THR A 190 14.88 10.23 10.35
CA THR A 190 16.26 10.47 9.86
C THR A 190 16.38 10.46 8.33
N ARG A 191 15.29 10.20 7.60
CA ARG A 191 15.24 10.30 6.14
C ARG A 191 14.96 11.76 5.75
N LEU A 192 16.03 12.56 5.63
CA LEU A 192 15.89 13.96 5.24
C LEU A 192 15.56 14.05 3.75
N PRO A 193 14.51 14.80 3.36
CA PRO A 193 14.27 15.06 1.96
C PRO A 193 15.40 15.92 1.37
N PHE A 194 15.72 15.73 0.09
CA PHE A 194 16.70 16.59 -0.58
C PHE A 194 16.27 18.06 -0.48
N LYS A 195 17.24 18.92 -0.12
CA LYS A 195 16.98 20.35 0.05
C LYS A 195 16.41 20.94 -1.25
N GLY A 196 15.23 21.55 -1.15
CA GLY A 196 14.57 22.22 -2.27
C GLY A 196 13.55 21.38 -3.04
N VAL A 197 13.49 20.06 -2.87
CA VAL A 197 12.52 19.20 -3.58
C VAL A 197 11.07 19.57 -3.26
N ALA A 198 10.77 19.88 -2.00
CA ALA A 198 9.43 20.34 -1.62
C ALA A 198 9.05 21.69 -2.25
N ALA A 199 10.02 22.58 -2.49
CA ALA A 199 9.76 23.84 -3.18
C ALA A 199 9.56 23.59 -4.69
N LEU A 200 10.35 22.69 -5.28
CA LEU A 200 10.22 22.29 -6.68
C LEU A 200 8.86 21.67 -6.99
N TYR A 201 8.37 20.73 -6.15
CA TYR A 201 7.07 20.10 -6.38
C TYR A 201 5.88 21.02 -6.15
N ARG A 202 6.00 21.99 -5.24
CA ARG A 202 5.01 23.07 -5.14
C ARG A 202 4.99 23.92 -6.40
N ALA A 203 6.15 24.34 -6.90
CA ALA A 203 6.22 25.09 -8.15
C ALA A 203 5.65 24.31 -9.35
N PHE A 204 5.85 22.98 -9.41
CA PHE A 204 5.21 22.17 -10.45
C PHE A 204 3.70 22.06 -10.30
N TYR A 205 3.21 21.97 -9.05
CA TYR A 205 1.79 21.90 -8.74
C TYR A 205 1.06 23.22 -9.04
N GLU A 206 1.66 24.35 -8.64
CA GLU A 206 1.16 25.71 -8.86
C GLU A 206 1.29 26.17 -10.33
N GLY A 207 2.07 25.44 -11.14
CA GLY A 207 2.26 25.73 -12.56
C GLY A 207 2.89 27.10 -12.85
N ILE A 208 2.68 27.59 -14.07
CA ILE A 208 3.21 28.91 -14.51
C ILE A 208 2.54 30.07 -13.76
N SER A 209 1.32 29.86 -13.25
CA SER A 209 0.53 30.86 -12.52
C SER A 209 1.00 31.08 -11.08
N GLY A 210 1.62 30.10 -10.43
CA GLY A 210 1.98 30.20 -9.00
C GLY A 210 0.79 30.03 -8.05
N GLU A 211 -0.34 29.50 -8.56
CA GLU A 211 -1.60 29.26 -7.83
C GLU A 211 -2.13 27.87 -8.15
#